data_AF-A0A932U8W0-F1
#
_entry.id   AF-A0A932U8W0-F1
#
_cell.length_a   1.000
_cell.length_b   1.000
_cell.length_c   1.000
_cell.angle_alpha   90.00
_cell.angle_beta   90.00
_cell.angle_gamma   90.00
#
_symmetry.space_group_name_H-M   'P 1'
#
loop_
_entity.id
_entity.type
_entity.pdbx_description
1 polymer ?
#
loop_
_entity_poly.entity_id
_entity_poly.type
_entity_poly.pdbx_seq_one_letter_code
_entity_poly.pdbx_strand_id
1 'polypeptide(L)'
;MTASSPTPPKHPLAHVRTLWPWLIALICLAAAGGWLVLRTAQPSRSFETPRQTTSLASGVVARMDSPAFTYSDGWEVSPAGADPAEPDDAWNEPAGRLTFAYGGRELALQLAVGNYWGYIFVTVDGAPANRLASIPGNANSLGEAAGYKPLLAPERQTDEGQATLWVPVHSADDDGPHTVQVEVWRGWGQIPLRGLAVDALPAPPRPLWPAALFGLGAIWSLYFGIKIHSLFQSVLIRPIRQIRVLFFRAILQARLLATGDEKTQTPQANSLRYVFFNRIVPFWPVALLLIGAGVVADNWLLTDAGLALLALAALLRPELWVAALLFGLPFYLHPLPILPGRALNLIEIGVWGGLAILVMRNGECGMQNGERHLRNTQYAIRTAQS
;
A
#
# COMPACT_ATOMS: atom_id res chain seq x y z
N MET A 1 -5.64 -17.35 78.47
CA MET A 1 -5.94 -16.22 77.55
C MET A 1 -4.84 -16.17 76.50
N THR A 2 -5.09 -16.76 75.34
CA THR A 2 -4.21 -16.71 74.16
C THR A 2 -5.13 -16.53 72.96
N ALA A 3 -5.13 -15.33 72.39
CA ALA A 3 -6.01 -14.94 71.30
C ALA A 3 -5.54 -15.61 70.00
N SER A 4 -6.42 -16.39 69.38
CA SER A 4 -6.23 -16.97 68.05
C SER A 4 -6.47 -15.91 66.97
N SER A 5 -5.44 -15.64 66.18
CA SER A 5 -5.51 -14.73 65.03
C SER A 5 -6.39 -15.33 63.93
N PRO A 6 -7.37 -14.60 63.37
CA PRO A 6 -8.20 -15.12 62.28
C PRO A 6 -7.40 -15.22 60.99
N THR A 7 -7.41 -16.39 60.36
CA THR A 7 -6.86 -16.63 59.02
C THR A 7 -7.66 -15.84 57.98
N PRO A 8 -7.01 -15.07 57.10
CA PRO A 8 -7.72 -14.28 56.10
C PRO A 8 -8.37 -15.21 55.05
N PRO A 9 -9.57 -14.87 54.56
CA PRO A 9 -10.26 -15.67 53.55
C PRO A 9 -9.46 -15.68 52.23
N LYS A 10 -9.19 -16.88 51.72
CA LYS A 10 -8.63 -17.09 50.38
C LYS A 10 -9.67 -16.65 49.35
N HIS A 11 -9.54 -15.43 48.81
CA HIS A 11 -10.39 -14.93 47.73
C HIS A 11 -10.22 -15.82 46.47
N PRO A 12 -11.28 -16.49 45.97
CA PRO A 12 -11.19 -17.40 44.83
C PRO A 12 -11.23 -16.70 43.45
N LEU A 13 -10.91 -15.40 43.36
CA LEU A 13 -11.07 -14.60 42.14
C LEU A 13 -9.78 -14.47 41.29
N ALA A 14 -8.81 -15.37 41.44
CA ALA A 14 -7.53 -15.29 40.72
C ALA A 14 -7.50 -15.97 39.33
N HIS A 15 -8.64 -16.44 38.82
CA HIS A 15 -8.70 -17.24 37.58
C HIS A 15 -9.71 -16.73 36.54
N VAL A 16 -9.99 -15.43 36.51
CA VAL A 16 -10.49 -14.83 35.26
C VAL A 16 -9.29 -14.71 34.31
N ARG A 17 -8.92 -15.84 33.69
CA ARG A 17 -8.00 -15.86 32.55
C ARG A 17 -8.59 -14.91 31.52
N THR A 18 -7.84 -13.87 31.15
CA THR A 18 -8.23 -12.90 30.13
C THR A 18 -8.43 -13.63 28.80
N LEU A 19 -9.68 -13.98 28.49
CA LEU A 19 -10.11 -14.62 27.24
C LEU A 19 -10.11 -13.65 26.05
N TRP A 20 -9.95 -12.36 26.32
CA TRP A 20 -10.01 -11.28 25.32
C TRP A 20 -9.10 -11.45 24.09
N PRO A 21 -7.79 -11.79 24.19
CA PRO A 21 -6.95 -11.95 23.01
C PRO A 21 -7.34 -13.17 22.16
N TRP A 22 -7.87 -14.21 22.79
CA TRP A 22 -8.42 -15.37 22.10
C TRP A 22 -9.71 -15.01 21.35
N LEU A 23 -10.56 -14.18 21.96
CA LEU A 23 -11.79 -13.71 21.34
C LEU A 23 -11.52 -12.80 20.14
N ILE A 24 -10.57 -11.86 20.25
CA ILE A 24 -10.13 -11.04 19.11
C ILE A 24 -9.53 -11.91 18.01
N ALA A 25 -8.65 -12.85 18.36
CA ALA A 25 -8.03 -13.74 17.38
C ALA A 25 -9.09 -14.57 16.63
N LEU A 26 -10.10 -15.07 17.34
CA LEU A 26 -11.21 -15.82 16.76
C LEU A 26 -12.07 -14.97 15.83
N ILE A 27 -12.38 -13.71 16.20
CA ILE A 27 -13.09 -12.77 15.33
C ILE A 27 -12.28 -12.49 14.06
N CYS A 28 -10.98 -12.23 14.20
CA CYS A 28 -10.10 -11.99 13.07
C CYS A 28 -10.03 -13.22 12.14
N LEU A 29 -9.90 -14.43 12.68
CA LEU A 29 -9.92 -15.65 11.88
C LEU A 29 -11.27 -15.88 11.19
N ALA A 30 -12.38 -15.61 11.87
CA ALA A 30 -13.70 -15.69 11.28
C ALA A 30 -13.89 -14.68 10.14
N ALA A 31 -13.38 -13.45 10.30
CA ALA A 31 -13.38 -12.43 9.24
C ALA A 31 -12.49 -12.84 8.05
N ALA A 32 -11.31 -13.40 8.31
CA ALA A 32 -10.43 -13.93 7.27
C ALA A 32 -11.10 -15.05 6.48
N GLY A 33 -11.68 -16.03 7.19
CA GLY A 33 -12.42 -17.14 6.58
C GLY A 33 -13.65 -16.65 5.81
N GLY A 34 -14.43 -15.73 6.38
CA GLY A 34 -15.57 -15.11 5.71
C GLY A 34 -15.16 -14.39 4.42
N TRP A 35 -14.05 -13.65 4.43
CA TRP A 35 -13.52 -13.00 3.22
C TRP A 35 -13.08 -14.01 2.16
N LEU A 36 -12.43 -15.11 2.56
CA LEU A 36 -12.05 -16.18 1.64
C LEU A 36 -13.27 -16.86 1.02
N VAL A 37 -14.32 -17.15 1.82
CA VAL A 37 -15.59 -17.70 1.32
C VAL A 37 -16.25 -16.73 0.34
N LEU A 38 -16.30 -15.44 0.68
CA LEU A 38 -16.81 -14.39 -0.22
C LEU A 38 -16.01 -14.32 -1.52
N ARG A 39 -14.70 -14.52 -1.48
CA ARG A 39 -13.86 -14.57 -2.68
C ARG A 39 -14.12 -15.81 -3.52
N THR A 40 -14.24 -16.99 -2.91
CA THR A 40 -14.51 -18.23 -3.65
C THR A 40 -15.94 -18.31 -4.18
N ALA A 41 -16.88 -17.65 -3.51
CA ALA A 41 -18.27 -17.52 -3.95
C ALA A 41 -18.47 -16.43 -5.02
N GLN A 42 -17.44 -15.65 -5.35
CA GLN A 42 -17.53 -14.69 -6.44
C GLN A 42 -17.75 -15.47 -7.74
N PRO A 43 -18.86 -15.24 -8.47
CA PRO A 43 -19.11 -15.94 -9.71
C PRO A 43 -17.97 -15.66 -10.68
N SER A 44 -17.33 -16.71 -11.17
CA SER A 44 -16.36 -16.64 -12.25
C SER A 44 -17.12 -16.22 -13.50
N ARG A 45 -17.22 -14.92 -13.78
CA ARG A 45 -17.62 -14.49 -15.13
C ARG A 45 -16.51 -14.96 -16.07
N SER A 46 -16.81 -15.96 -16.88
CA SER A 46 -16.00 -16.29 -18.04
C SER A 46 -16.00 -15.10 -18.99
N PHE A 47 -14.88 -14.86 -19.67
CA PHE A 47 -14.86 -13.90 -20.77
C PHE A 47 -15.95 -14.29 -21.78
N GLU A 48 -16.82 -13.35 -22.13
CA GLU A 48 -17.75 -13.59 -23.22
C GLU A 48 -16.95 -13.82 -24.50
N THR A 49 -17.38 -14.80 -25.30
CA THR A 49 -16.77 -15.05 -26.60
C THR A 49 -17.06 -13.87 -27.51
N PRO A 50 -16.04 -13.25 -28.13
CA PRO A 50 -16.25 -12.16 -29.08
C PRO A 50 -17.24 -12.55 -30.19
N ARG A 51 -18.15 -11.63 -30.55
CA ARG A 51 -19.12 -11.80 -31.64
C ARG A 51 -19.06 -10.64 -32.63
N GLN A 52 -19.56 -10.86 -33.84
CA GLN A 52 -19.73 -9.78 -34.80
C GLN A 52 -20.79 -8.79 -34.33
N THR A 53 -20.51 -7.49 -34.41
CA THR A 53 -21.43 -6.42 -33.99
C THR A 53 -21.36 -5.23 -34.94
N THR A 54 -22.47 -4.50 -35.09
CA THR A 54 -22.53 -3.26 -35.87
C THR A 54 -22.25 -2.01 -35.03
N SER A 55 -22.30 -2.11 -33.71
CA SER A 55 -22.05 -1.01 -32.78
C SER A 55 -21.32 -1.49 -31.52
N LEU A 56 -20.38 -0.69 -31.04
CA LEU A 56 -19.62 -0.96 -29.83
C LEU A 56 -20.25 -0.23 -28.63
N ALA A 57 -21.30 -0.81 -28.07
CA ALA A 57 -22.01 -0.28 -26.90
C ALA A 57 -21.56 -0.97 -25.60
N SER A 58 -21.93 -0.40 -24.45
CA SER A 58 -21.68 -0.98 -23.13
C SER A 58 -22.16 -2.43 -23.04
N GLY A 59 -21.30 -3.32 -22.51
CA GLY A 59 -21.53 -4.76 -22.40
C GLY A 59 -21.19 -5.58 -23.65
N VAL A 60 -20.66 -4.97 -24.71
CA VAL A 60 -20.32 -5.68 -25.96
C VAL A 60 -18.91 -6.27 -25.92
N VAL A 61 -18.78 -7.53 -26.37
CA VAL A 61 -17.50 -8.13 -26.77
C VAL A 61 -17.51 -8.39 -28.28
N ALA A 62 -16.68 -7.63 -29.01
CA ALA A 62 -16.64 -7.59 -30.46
C ALA A 62 -15.47 -8.40 -31.04
N ARG A 63 -15.73 -9.16 -32.11
CA ARG A 63 -14.69 -9.71 -32.99
C ARG A 63 -14.13 -8.63 -33.91
N MET A 64 -12.87 -8.75 -34.29
CA MET A 64 -12.23 -7.78 -35.19
C MET A 64 -12.86 -7.73 -36.59
N ASP A 65 -13.53 -8.77 -37.07
CA ASP A 65 -14.29 -8.76 -38.32
C ASP A 65 -15.68 -8.10 -38.21
N SER A 66 -15.90 -7.28 -37.18
CA SER A 66 -17.11 -6.49 -37.01
C SER A 66 -17.13 -5.25 -37.91
N PRO A 67 -18.27 -4.91 -38.53
CA PRO A 67 -18.38 -3.72 -39.37
C PRO A 67 -18.25 -2.38 -38.62
N ALA A 68 -18.17 -2.41 -37.28
CA ALA A 68 -17.88 -1.23 -36.46
C ALA A 68 -16.42 -0.73 -36.58
N PHE A 69 -15.54 -1.51 -37.22
CA PHE A 69 -14.12 -1.22 -37.35
C PHE A 69 -13.77 -0.71 -38.75
N THR A 70 -12.98 0.37 -38.80
CA THR A 70 -12.41 0.89 -40.05
C THR A 70 -10.89 0.67 -40.03
N TYR A 71 -10.43 -0.14 -40.97
CA TYR A 71 -9.03 -0.51 -41.14
C TYR A 71 -8.37 0.32 -42.25
N SER A 72 -7.08 0.61 -42.12
CA SER A 72 -6.26 1.04 -43.24
C SER A 72 -6.13 -0.06 -44.29
N ASP A 73 -5.50 0.24 -45.43
CA ASP A 73 -5.17 -0.78 -46.42
C ASP A 73 -4.19 -1.82 -45.83
N GLY A 74 -4.20 -3.04 -46.38
CA GLY A 74 -3.25 -4.12 -46.04
C GLY A 74 -3.63 -5.02 -44.86
N TRP A 75 -4.82 -4.86 -44.26
CA TRP A 75 -5.27 -5.75 -43.19
C TRP A 75 -5.90 -7.04 -43.71
N GLU A 76 -5.48 -8.17 -43.14
CA GLU A 76 -6.20 -9.44 -43.21
C GLU A 76 -7.10 -9.59 -41.98
N VAL A 77 -8.42 -9.56 -42.18
CA VAL A 77 -9.41 -9.59 -41.09
C VAL A 77 -10.24 -10.86 -41.19
N SER A 78 -10.33 -11.60 -40.07
CA SER A 78 -11.04 -12.86 -39.99
C SER A 78 -11.73 -13.03 -38.62
N PRO A 79 -12.55 -14.09 -38.42
CA PRO A 79 -13.08 -14.43 -37.11
C PRO A 79 -12.01 -14.68 -36.04
N ALA A 80 -10.77 -15.01 -36.44
CA ALA A 80 -9.65 -15.27 -35.54
C ALA A 80 -8.95 -13.98 -35.06
N GLY A 81 -9.23 -12.84 -35.68
CA GLY A 81 -8.59 -11.56 -35.38
C GLY A 81 -8.27 -10.76 -36.65
N ALA A 82 -7.49 -9.69 -36.46
CA ALA A 82 -7.02 -8.82 -37.53
C ALA A 82 -5.49 -8.76 -37.51
N ASP A 83 -4.89 -8.92 -38.69
CA ASP A 83 -3.45 -8.92 -38.92
C ASP A 83 -3.08 -7.87 -39.97
N PRO A 84 -2.26 -6.87 -39.62
CA PRO A 84 -1.75 -5.95 -40.61
C PRO A 84 -0.62 -6.59 -41.42
N ALA A 85 -0.53 -6.25 -42.71
CA ALA A 85 0.63 -6.56 -43.53
C ALA A 85 1.88 -5.79 -43.08
N GLU A 86 3.06 -6.28 -43.47
CA GLU A 86 4.31 -5.52 -43.35
C GLU A 86 4.25 -4.31 -44.30
N PRO A 87 4.50 -3.08 -43.81
CA PRO A 87 4.53 -1.89 -44.65
C PRO A 87 5.88 -1.76 -45.37
N ASP A 88 5.93 -0.95 -46.43
CA ASP A 88 7.16 -0.74 -47.22
C ASP A 88 8.30 -0.14 -46.38
N ASP A 89 7.99 0.77 -45.45
CA ASP A 89 8.94 1.36 -44.49
C ASP A 89 8.56 1.04 -43.04
N ALA A 90 8.83 -0.20 -42.62
CA ALA A 90 8.53 -0.70 -41.27
C ALA A 90 9.26 0.01 -40.10
N TRP A 91 10.15 0.97 -40.37
CA TRP A 91 10.80 1.78 -39.34
C TRP A 91 10.12 3.11 -39.08
N ASN A 92 9.47 3.68 -40.10
CA ASN A 92 8.84 4.99 -40.01
C ASN A 92 7.32 4.95 -40.16
N GLU A 93 6.76 3.82 -40.58
CA GLU A 93 5.32 3.66 -40.80
C GLU A 93 4.74 2.53 -39.93
N PRO A 94 3.52 2.72 -39.40
CA PRO A 94 2.80 1.64 -38.73
C PRO A 94 2.46 0.55 -39.75
N ALA A 95 2.44 -0.71 -39.30
CA ALA A 95 1.97 -1.83 -40.11
C ALA A 95 0.49 -1.70 -40.47
N GLY A 96 -0.30 -1.10 -39.58
CA GLY A 96 -1.69 -0.79 -39.88
C GLY A 96 -2.32 0.13 -38.86
N ARG A 97 -3.35 0.86 -39.31
CA ARG A 97 -4.19 1.70 -38.47
C ARG A 97 -5.61 1.14 -38.41
N LEU A 98 -6.17 1.13 -37.21
CA LEU A 98 -7.54 0.77 -36.92
C LEU A 98 -8.23 1.95 -36.23
N THR A 99 -9.41 2.32 -36.70
CA THR A 99 -10.24 3.38 -36.09
C THR A 99 -11.66 2.88 -35.84
N PHE A 100 -12.25 3.31 -34.73
CA PHE A 100 -13.63 3.01 -34.37
C PHE A 100 -14.13 3.98 -33.30
N ALA A 101 -15.44 3.98 -33.06
CA ALA A 101 -16.05 4.67 -31.93
C ALA A 101 -16.74 3.66 -31.01
N TYR A 102 -16.75 3.94 -29.71
CA TYR A 102 -17.48 3.13 -28.74
C TYR A 102 -18.28 4.00 -27.76
N GLY A 103 -19.38 3.45 -27.24
CA GLY A 103 -20.21 4.06 -26.21
C GLY A 103 -20.22 3.19 -24.96
N GLY A 104 -19.61 3.67 -23.89
CA GLY A 104 -19.41 2.99 -22.62
C GLY A 104 -18.25 3.63 -21.85
N ARG A 105 -17.91 3.10 -20.68
CA ARG A 105 -16.93 3.74 -19.79
C ARG A 105 -15.56 3.09 -19.87
N GLU A 106 -15.50 1.78 -20.09
CA GLU A 106 -14.26 1.01 -20.10
C GLU A 106 -14.06 0.36 -21.48
N LEU A 107 -12.84 0.47 -21.99
CA LEU A 107 -12.41 -0.16 -23.23
C LEU A 107 -11.27 -1.13 -22.94
N ALA A 108 -11.36 -2.33 -23.47
CA ALA A 108 -10.28 -3.30 -23.44
C ALA A 108 -10.05 -3.94 -24.82
N LEU A 109 -8.79 -4.20 -25.13
CA LEU A 109 -8.37 -4.93 -26.33
C LEU A 109 -7.94 -6.34 -25.95
N GLN A 110 -8.33 -7.31 -26.76
CA GLN A 110 -7.80 -8.66 -26.69
C GLN A 110 -6.59 -8.73 -27.61
N LEU A 111 -5.40 -8.78 -27.01
CA LEU A 111 -4.13 -8.76 -27.73
C LEU A 111 -3.52 -10.15 -27.75
N ALA A 112 -2.96 -10.55 -28.88
CA ALA A 112 -2.07 -11.70 -28.93
C ALA A 112 -0.67 -11.25 -28.49
N VAL A 113 -0.03 -11.95 -27.57
CA VAL A 113 1.31 -11.64 -27.06
C VAL A 113 2.15 -12.91 -27.08
N GLY A 114 3.45 -12.78 -27.33
CA GLY A 114 4.30 -13.96 -27.46
C GLY A 114 5.75 -13.64 -27.75
N ASN A 115 6.48 -14.63 -28.27
CA ASN A 115 7.89 -14.49 -28.61
C ASN A 115 8.08 -13.81 -29.97
N TYR A 116 7.60 -12.58 -30.12
CA TYR A 116 7.76 -11.78 -31.31
C TYR A 116 7.84 -10.28 -30.98
N TRP A 117 8.46 -9.50 -31.86
CA TRP A 117 8.54 -8.06 -31.71
C TRP A 117 7.33 -7.38 -32.36
N GLY A 118 6.52 -6.73 -31.53
CA GLY A 118 5.33 -5.98 -31.90
C GLY A 118 4.97 -5.03 -30.78
N TYR A 119 4.33 -3.91 -31.11
CA TYR A 119 3.77 -2.99 -30.13
C TYR A 119 2.60 -2.22 -30.74
N ILE A 120 1.77 -1.66 -29.87
CA ILE A 120 0.66 -0.82 -30.28
C ILE A 120 0.75 0.56 -29.64
N PHE A 121 0.26 1.55 -30.37
CA PHE A 121 -0.14 2.84 -29.84
C PHE A 121 -1.65 2.96 -29.85
N VAL A 122 -2.23 3.51 -28.78
CA VAL A 122 -3.67 3.75 -28.67
C VAL A 122 -3.91 5.19 -28.23
N THR A 123 -4.72 5.90 -29.00
CA THR A 123 -5.27 7.20 -28.62
C THR A 123 -6.78 7.11 -28.53
N VAL A 124 -7.35 7.84 -27.57
CA VAL A 124 -8.79 7.98 -27.38
C VAL A 124 -9.10 9.47 -27.28
N ASP A 125 -10.04 9.94 -28.10
CA ASP A 125 -10.43 11.35 -28.20
C ASP A 125 -9.24 12.31 -28.40
N GLY A 126 -8.24 11.85 -29.16
CA GLY A 126 -7.00 12.60 -29.45
C GLY A 126 -5.98 12.62 -28.30
N ALA A 127 -6.25 11.97 -27.17
CA ALA A 127 -5.35 11.87 -26.03
C ALA A 127 -4.74 10.44 -25.92
N PRO A 128 -3.59 10.28 -25.24
CA PRO A 128 -3.07 8.96 -24.89
C PRO A 128 -4.11 8.14 -24.10
N ALA A 129 -4.32 6.89 -24.48
CA ALA A 129 -5.25 6.01 -23.76
C ALA A 129 -4.82 5.84 -22.28
N ASN A 130 -5.65 6.30 -21.35
CA ASN A 130 -5.29 6.56 -19.95
C ASN A 130 -5.06 5.30 -19.08
N ARG A 131 -5.23 4.09 -19.62
CA ARG A 131 -4.85 2.83 -18.93
C ARG A 131 -3.56 2.21 -19.48
N LEU A 132 -2.95 2.83 -20.49
CA LEU A 132 -1.66 2.43 -21.04
C LEU A 132 -0.54 3.37 -20.59
N ALA A 133 0.71 2.91 -20.72
CA ALA A 133 1.87 3.74 -20.42
C ALA A 133 2.02 4.83 -21.48
N SER A 134 2.06 6.09 -21.08
CA SER A 134 2.47 7.21 -21.95
C SER A 134 3.93 7.52 -21.69
N ILE A 135 4.83 7.14 -22.60
CA ILE A 135 6.28 7.29 -22.43
C ILE A 135 6.71 8.62 -23.10
N PRO A 136 7.32 9.57 -22.36
CA PRO A 136 7.81 10.82 -22.94
C PRO A 136 8.77 10.57 -24.11
N GLY A 137 8.53 11.23 -25.25
CA GLY A 137 9.32 11.07 -26.47
C GLY A 137 8.99 9.84 -27.31
N ASN A 138 8.09 8.96 -26.85
CA ASN A 138 7.61 7.82 -27.63
C ASN A 138 6.23 8.16 -28.21
N ALA A 139 6.23 8.73 -29.41
CA ALA A 139 5.04 9.23 -30.08
C ALA A 139 4.49 8.23 -31.12
N ASN A 140 3.22 8.39 -31.48
CA ASN A 140 2.59 7.67 -32.59
C ASN A 140 3.15 8.13 -33.96
N SER A 141 2.64 7.54 -35.05
CA SER A 141 3.05 7.91 -36.43
C SER A 141 2.85 9.39 -36.79
N LEU A 142 2.01 10.12 -36.04
CA LEU A 142 1.73 11.55 -36.24
C LEU A 142 2.61 12.46 -35.37
N GLY A 143 3.52 11.90 -34.57
CA GLY A 143 4.34 12.66 -33.63
C GLY A 143 3.60 13.08 -32.35
N GLU A 144 2.42 12.51 -32.09
CA GLU A 144 1.58 12.81 -30.93
C GLU A 144 1.81 11.80 -29.79
N ALA A 145 1.58 12.22 -28.56
CA ALA A 145 1.62 11.31 -27.42
C ALA A 145 0.52 10.25 -27.53
N ALA A 146 0.85 9.00 -27.23
CA ALA A 146 -0.11 7.89 -27.28
C ALA A 146 0.15 6.87 -26.16
N GLY A 147 -0.89 6.12 -25.81
CA GLY A 147 -0.78 5.00 -24.89
C GLY A 147 -0.02 3.86 -25.56
N TYR A 148 1.05 3.37 -24.93
CA TYR A 148 1.97 2.38 -25.51
C TYR A 148 1.85 1.02 -24.83
N LYS A 149 1.85 -0.05 -25.63
CA LYS A 149 1.87 -1.44 -25.13
C LYS A 149 2.75 -2.35 -26.02
N PRO A 150 3.85 -2.92 -25.48
CA PRO A 150 4.58 -3.97 -26.18
C PRO A 150 3.81 -5.30 -26.18
N LEU A 151 3.97 -6.06 -27.26
CA LEU A 151 3.39 -7.40 -27.46
C LEU A 151 4.41 -8.53 -27.22
N LEU A 152 5.69 -8.17 -27.05
CA LEU A 152 6.75 -9.10 -26.67
C LEU A 152 6.50 -9.66 -25.27
N ALA A 153 6.21 -10.95 -25.18
CA ALA A 153 6.04 -11.71 -23.95
C ALA A 153 6.50 -13.18 -24.16
N PRO A 154 7.82 -13.43 -24.31
CA PRO A 154 8.35 -14.77 -24.57
C PRO A 154 7.95 -15.79 -23.50
N GLU A 155 7.81 -15.34 -22.25
CA GLU A 155 7.38 -16.16 -21.11
C GLU A 155 5.94 -16.67 -21.21
N ARG A 156 5.13 -16.09 -22.11
CA ARG A 156 3.75 -16.49 -22.36
C ARG A 156 3.57 -17.32 -23.62
N GLN A 157 4.62 -17.48 -24.43
CA GLN A 157 4.57 -18.36 -25.59
C GLN A 157 4.37 -19.82 -25.13
N THR A 158 3.42 -20.53 -25.71
CA THR A 158 3.20 -21.96 -25.47
C THR A 158 3.39 -22.76 -26.76
N ASP A 159 3.40 -24.09 -26.64
CA ASP A 159 3.43 -25.00 -27.80
C ASP A 159 2.17 -24.85 -28.68
N GLU A 160 1.08 -24.36 -28.10
CA GLU A 160 -0.18 -24.06 -28.79
C GLU A 160 -0.14 -22.70 -29.52
N GLY A 161 0.91 -21.90 -29.31
CA GLY A 161 1.13 -20.63 -29.99
C GLY A 161 1.20 -19.43 -29.03
N GLN A 162 0.78 -18.29 -29.54
CA GLN A 162 0.78 -17.02 -28.80
C GLN A 162 -0.33 -17.03 -27.73
N ALA A 163 -0.05 -16.43 -26.59
CA ALA A 163 -1.06 -16.22 -25.56
C ALA A 163 -1.98 -15.05 -25.91
N THR A 164 -3.24 -15.15 -25.51
CA THR A 164 -4.20 -14.06 -25.66
C THR A 164 -4.45 -13.37 -24.32
N LEU A 165 -4.38 -12.04 -24.30
CA LEU A 165 -4.53 -11.23 -23.10
C LEU A 165 -5.55 -10.11 -23.31
N TRP A 166 -6.52 -10.01 -22.40
CA TRP A 166 -7.37 -8.83 -22.29
C TRP A 166 -6.62 -7.70 -21.58
N VAL A 167 -6.47 -6.58 -22.26
CA VAL A 167 -5.76 -5.39 -21.76
C VAL A 167 -6.73 -4.22 -21.72
N PRO A 168 -7.11 -3.72 -20.53
CA PRO A 168 -7.80 -2.44 -20.42
C PRO A 168 -6.93 -1.33 -21.01
N VAL A 169 -7.49 -0.56 -21.94
CA VAL A 169 -6.77 0.52 -22.63
C VAL A 169 -7.29 1.91 -22.25
N HIS A 170 -8.59 2.02 -21.94
CA HIS A 170 -9.20 3.31 -21.62
C HIS A 170 -10.32 3.18 -20.59
N SER A 171 -10.53 4.26 -19.82
CA SER A 171 -11.58 4.42 -18.83
C SER A 171 -12.07 5.87 -18.82
N ALA A 172 -13.37 6.10 -18.95
CA ALA A 172 -14.00 7.41 -19.05
C ALA A 172 -14.97 7.69 -17.88
N ASP A 173 -15.28 8.97 -17.70
CA ASP A 173 -16.24 9.45 -16.69
C ASP A 173 -17.70 9.48 -17.20
N ASP A 174 -17.88 9.44 -18.51
CA ASP A 174 -19.15 9.38 -19.23
C ASP A 174 -19.21 8.18 -20.18
N ASP A 175 -20.37 7.97 -20.82
CA ASP A 175 -20.63 6.81 -21.68
C ASP A 175 -20.25 7.07 -23.17
N GLY A 176 -19.55 8.16 -23.49
CA GLY A 176 -19.15 8.48 -24.86
C GLY A 176 -20.24 9.15 -25.73
N PRO A 177 -20.07 9.15 -27.07
CA PRO A 177 -19.15 8.31 -27.84
C PRO A 177 -17.69 8.77 -27.72
N HIS A 178 -16.79 7.79 -27.62
CA HIS A 178 -15.34 8.00 -27.65
C HIS A 178 -14.76 7.48 -28.96
N THR A 179 -13.88 8.27 -29.58
CA THR A 179 -13.20 7.91 -30.84
C THR A 179 -11.83 7.33 -30.52
N VAL A 180 -11.55 6.15 -31.07
CA VAL A 180 -10.32 5.41 -30.80
C VAL A 180 -9.52 5.22 -32.07
N GLN A 181 -8.22 5.43 -31.97
CA GLN A 181 -7.26 5.05 -32.99
C GLN A 181 -6.21 4.11 -32.40
N VAL A 182 -6.02 2.98 -33.06
CA VAL A 182 -4.99 1.99 -32.73
C VAL A 182 -4.01 1.94 -33.89
N GLU A 183 -2.73 2.08 -33.60
CA GLU A 183 -1.65 1.82 -34.55
C GLU A 183 -0.92 0.56 -34.13
N VAL A 184 -0.79 -0.39 -35.05
CA VAL A 184 0.03 -1.58 -34.85
C VAL A 184 1.37 -1.35 -35.52
N TRP A 185 2.44 -1.52 -34.77
CA TRP A 185 3.80 -1.43 -35.24
C TRP A 185 4.49 -2.77 -35.05
N ARG A 186 4.98 -3.32 -36.16
CA ARG A 186 5.50 -4.69 -36.20
C ARG A 186 4.43 -5.73 -35.83
N GLY A 187 4.85 -6.96 -35.58
CA GLY A 187 3.91 -8.05 -35.26
C GLY A 187 3.01 -8.49 -36.41
N TRP A 188 3.32 -8.13 -37.66
CA TRP A 188 2.67 -8.68 -38.85
C TRP A 188 2.87 -10.19 -38.92
N GLY A 189 1.87 -10.90 -39.46
CA GLY A 189 1.85 -12.37 -39.51
C GLY A 189 1.58 -13.04 -38.16
N GLN A 190 1.24 -12.28 -37.13
CA GLN A 190 0.98 -12.78 -35.77
C GLN A 190 -0.48 -12.62 -35.35
N ILE A 191 -1.31 -11.91 -36.12
CA ILE A 191 -2.70 -11.56 -35.76
C ILE A 191 -2.75 -10.88 -34.36
N PRO A 192 -2.14 -9.70 -34.21
CA PRO A 192 -1.94 -9.06 -32.91
C PRO A 192 -3.25 -8.61 -32.24
N LEU A 193 -4.32 -8.33 -33.00
CA LEU A 193 -5.62 -7.94 -32.47
C LEU A 193 -6.62 -9.10 -32.60
N ARG A 194 -7.19 -9.57 -31.48
CA ARG A 194 -8.11 -10.73 -31.45
C ARG A 194 -9.56 -10.36 -31.16
N GLY A 195 -9.79 -9.22 -30.52
CA GLY A 195 -11.12 -8.76 -30.16
C GLY A 195 -11.09 -7.51 -29.30
N LEU A 196 -12.27 -7.05 -28.91
CA LEU A 196 -12.48 -5.83 -28.15
C LEU A 196 -13.63 -6.01 -27.17
N ALA A 197 -13.57 -5.36 -26.02
CA ALA A 197 -14.65 -5.37 -25.02
C ALA A 197 -14.94 -3.95 -24.54
N VAL A 198 -16.21 -3.60 -24.44
CA VAL A 198 -16.72 -2.34 -23.87
C VAL A 198 -17.52 -2.67 -22.62
N ASP A 199 -17.09 -2.22 -21.45
CA ASP A 199 -17.72 -2.53 -20.14
C ASP A 199 -18.02 -4.02 -19.88
N ALA A 200 -17.35 -4.91 -20.60
CA ALA A 200 -17.67 -6.34 -20.66
C ALA A 200 -16.56 -7.22 -20.08
N LEU A 201 -15.51 -6.62 -19.50
CA LEU A 201 -14.51 -7.39 -18.77
C LEU A 201 -15.14 -8.01 -17.51
N PRO A 202 -14.77 -9.25 -17.15
CA PRO A 202 -15.19 -9.84 -15.90
C PRO A 202 -14.62 -9.02 -14.74
N ALA A 203 -15.44 -8.80 -13.70
CA ALA A 203 -14.99 -8.12 -12.50
C ALA A 203 -13.75 -8.84 -11.94
N PRO A 204 -12.68 -8.12 -11.58
CA PRO A 204 -11.48 -8.73 -11.05
C PRO A 204 -11.82 -9.55 -9.79
N PRO A 205 -11.09 -10.65 -9.53
CA PRO A 205 -11.32 -11.42 -8.32
C PRO A 205 -11.09 -10.53 -7.10
N ARG A 206 -11.93 -10.68 -6.08
CA ARG A 206 -11.77 -9.99 -4.79
C ARG A 206 -10.33 -10.15 -4.31
N PRO A 207 -9.70 -9.06 -3.84
CA PRO A 207 -8.30 -9.10 -3.45
C PRO A 207 -8.07 -10.05 -2.27
N LEU A 208 -6.88 -10.65 -2.20
CA LEU A 208 -6.49 -11.55 -1.10
C LEU A 208 -6.11 -10.80 0.19
N TRP A 209 -5.68 -9.55 0.05
CA TRP A 209 -5.08 -8.81 1.16
C TRP A 209 -5.98 -8.67 2.40
N PRO A 210 -7.32 -8.52 2.32
CA PRO A 210 -8.13 -8.40 3.52
C PRO A 210 -8.10 -9.67 4.38
N ALA A 211 -8.13 -10.85 3.77
CA ALA A 211 -7.98 -12.11 4.49
C ALA A 211 -6.60 -12.23 5.13
N ALA A 212 -5.53 -11.81 4.42
CA ALA A 212 -4.18 -11.79 4.97
C ALA A 212 -4.07 -10.82 6.16
N LEU A 213 -4.65 -9.62 6.06
CA LEU A 213 -4.67 -8.62 7.12
C LEU A 213 -5.39 -9.12 8.37
N PHE A 214 -6.54 -9.77 8.22
CA PHE A 214 -7.26 -10.39 9.33
C PHE A 214 -6.47 -11.56 9.93
N GLY A 215 -5.86 -12.42 9.11
CA GLY A 215 -4.98 -13.50 9.59
C GLY A 215 -3.81 -12.97 10.41
N LEU A 216 -3.16 -11.90 9.94
CA LEU A 216 -2.08 -11.23 10.66
C LEU A 216 -2.58 -10.58 11.96
N GLY A 217 -3.78 -9.98 11.96
CA GLY A 217 -4.42 -9.45 13.17
C GLY A 217 -4.66 -10.53 14.23
N ALA A 218 -5.04 -11.74 13.82
CA ALA A 218 -5.21 -12.87 14.74
C ALA A 218 -3.88 -13.29 15.38
N ILE A 219 -2.83 -13.45 14.56
CA ILE A 219 -1.47 -13.78 15.04
C ILE A 219 -0.97 -12.71 16.02
N TRP A 220 -1.18 -11.44 15.68
CA TRP A 220 -0.80 -10.30 16.51
C TRP A 220 -1.54 -10.27 17.84
N SER A 221 -2.86 -10.51 17.84
CA SER A 221 -3.66 -10.58 19.06
C SER A 221 -3.18 -11.68 20.01
N LEU A 222 -2.81 -12.85 19.48
CA LEU A 222 -2.26 -13.93 20.29
C LEU A 222 -0.89 -13.55 20.87
N TYR A 223 0.02 -13.05 20.03
CA TYR A 223 1.38 -12.69 20.47
C TYR A 223 1.39 -11.56 21.52
N PHE A 224 0.67 -10.47 21.27
CA PHE A 224 0.58 -9.35 22.20
C PHE A 224 -0.37 -9.61 23.35
N GLY A 225 -1.43 -10.37 23.17
CA GLY A 225 -2.31 -10.81 24.25
C GLY A 225 -1.54 -11.57 25.34
N ILE A 226 -0.62 -12.45 24.93
CA ILE A 226 0.25 -13.21 25.85
C ILE A 226 1.32 -12.31 26.49
N LYS A 227 1.97 -11.42 25.72
CA LYS A 227 3.01 -10.51 26.24
C LYS A 227 2.47 -9.37 27.11
N ILE A 228 1.37 -8.73 26.71
CA ILE A 228 0.71 -7.66 27.47
C ILE A 228 0.14 -8.23 28.77
N HIS A 229 -0.34 -9.48 28.79
CA HIS A 229 -0.75 -10.12 30.04
C HIS A 229 0.38 -10.20 31.08
N SER A 230 1.62 -10.51 30.66
CA SER A 230 2.77 -10.56 31.58
C SER A 230 3.20 -9.16 32.08
N LEU A 231 3.04 -8.13 31.24
CA LEU A 231 3.28 -6.73 31.59
C LEU A 231 2.17 -6.14 32.48
N PHE A 232 0.90 -6.48 32.25
CA PHE A 232 -0.23 -5.99 33.04
C PHE A 232 -0.27 -6.62 34.44
N GLN A 233 0.06 -7.90 34.55
CA GLN A 233 0.27 -8.57 35.85
C GLN A 233 1.38 -7.90 36.68
N SER A 234 2.46 -7.45 36.04
CA SER A 234 3.60 -6.82 36.73
C SER A 234 3.41 -5.35 37.09
N VAL A 235 2.56 -4.61 36.36
CA VAL A 235 2.32 -3.17 36.57
C VAL A 235 1.06 -2.90 37.42
N LEU A 236 -0.01 -3.70 37.31
CA LEU A 236 -1.26 -3.46 38.03
C LEU A 236 -1.34 -4.14 39.41
N ILE A 237 -0.56 -5.20 39.67
CA ILE A 237 -0.51 -5.93 40.95
C ILE A 237 0.68 -5.47 41.83
N ARG A 238 1.35 -4.38 41.48
CA ARG A 238 2.13 -3.63 42.48
C ARG A 238 1.13 -2.80 43.29
N PRO A 239 0.96 -3.05 44.61
CA PRO A 239 -0.08 -2.40 45.37
C PRO A 239 0.10 -0.87 45.30
N ILE A 240 -1.03 -0.19 45.15
CA ILE A 240 -1.29 1.28 45.19
C ILE A 240 -0.54 2.01 46.34
N ARG A 241 0.02 1.27 47.27
CA ARG A 241 0.97 1.69 48.31
C ARG A 241 2.19 2.45 47.76
N GLN A 242 2.70 2.17 46.54
CA GLN A 242 3.82 2.93 45.95
C GLN A 242 3.41 4.30 45.37
N ILE A 243 2.18 4.47 44.88
CA ILE A 243 1.69 5.76 44.37
C ILE A 243 1.57 6.77 45.51
N ARG A 244 1.12 6.33 46.70
CA ARG A 244 1.12 7.19 47.90
C ARG A 244 2.53 7.63 48.30
N VAL A 245 3.54 6.77 48.22
CA VAL A 245 4.93 7.12 48.56
C VAL A 245 5.55 8.11 47.56
N LEU A 246 5.20 8.00 46.28
CA LEU A 246 5.66 8.94 45.24
C LEU A 246 4.96 10.30 45.33
N PHE A 247 3.66 10.33 45.61
CA PHE A 247 2.93 11.58 45.85
C PHE A 247 3.39 12.28 47.13
N PHE A 248 3.67 11.52 48.20
CA PHE A 248 4.23 12.06 49.44
C PHE A 248 5.64 12.62 49.24
N ARG A 249 6.49 11.95 48.43
CA ARG A 249 7.82 12.47 48.08
C ARG A 249 7.77 13.73 47.24
N ALA A 250 6.85 13.83 46.28
CA ALA A 250 6.67 15.02 45.46
C ALA A 250 6.18 16.23 46.29
N ILE A 251 5.26 16.03 47.24
CA ILE A 251 4.78 17.08 48.15
C ILE A 251 5.86 17.48 49.17
N LEU A 252 6.66 16.52 49.66
CA LEU A 252 7.79 16.79 50.56
C LEU A 252 8.92 17.53 49.83
N GLN A 253 9.21 17.21 48.57
CA GLN A 253 10.16 17.93 47.73
C GLN A 253 9.67 19.33 47.35
N ALA A 254 8.37 19.51 47.09
CA ALA A 254 7.80 20.84 46.87
C ALA A 254 7.91 21.73 48.13
N ARG A 255 7.81 21.17 49.33
CA ARG A 255 8.08 21.88 50.59
C ARG A 255 9.56 22.19 50.81
N LEU A 256 10.46 21.28 50.42
CA LEU A 256 11.91 21.51 50.49
C LEU A 256 12.40 22.54 49.46
N LEU A 257 11.73 22.67 48.31
CA LEU A 257 11.99 23.72 47.31
C LEU A 257 11.46 25.10 47.70
N ALA A 258 10.52 25.19 48.65
CA ALA A 258 10.02 26.45 49.20
C ALA A 258 10.97 27.04 50.26
N THR A 259 11.88 26.23 50.80
CA THR A 259 12.98 26.65 51.68
C THR A 259 14.26 26.66 50.86
N GLY A 260 14.57 27.82 50.28
CA GLY A 260 15.59 27.98 49.25
C GLY A 260 16.96 27.42 49.62
N ASP A 261 17.50 26.61 48.71
CA ASP A 261 18.94 26.50 48.50
C ASP A 261 19.21 26.20 47.01
N GLU A 262 19.91 27.11 46.36
CA GLU A 262 19.99 27.29 44.90
C GLU A 262 21.11 26.45 44.25
N LYS A 263 21.41 25.25 44.80
CA LYS A 263 22.60 24.48 44.38
C LYS A 263 22.37 23.08 43.80
N THR A 264 21.13 22.65 43.57
CA THR A 264 20.87 21.37 42.90
C THR A 264 20.23 21.53 41.53
N GLN A 265 21.04 21.90 40.54
CA GLN A 265 20.73 21.69 39.13
C GLN A 265 20.69 20.16 38.88
N THR A 266 19.50 19.58 38.95
CA THR A 266 19.25 18.14 38.71
C THR A 266 18.38 17.94 37.46
N PRO A 267 18.42 16.76 36.82
CA PRO A 267 18.15 16.54 35.40
C PRO A 267 16.65 16.49 35.07
N GLN A 268 15.98 17.64 35.19
CA GLN A 268 14.52 17.73 35.13
C GLN A 268 13.95 17.59 33.71
N ALA A 269 14.69 17.99 32.67
CA ALA A 269 14.27 17.91 31.26
C ALA A 269 14.12 16.46 30.72
N ASN A 270 14.80 15.49 31.33
CA ASN A 270 14.71 14.09 30.90
C ASN A 270 13.44 13.38 31.40
N SER A 271 12.80 13.88 32.47
CA SER A 271 11.64 13.22 33.09
C SER A 271 10.35 13.39 32.28
N LEU A 272 10.09 14.59 31.76
CA LEU A 272 8.93 14.87 30.89
C LEU A 272 9.05 14.15 29.54
N ARG A 273 10.25 14.12 28.95
CA ARG A 273 10.54 13.33 27.76
C ARG A 273 10.24 11.85 28.01
N TYR A 274 10.77 11.26 29.08
CA TYR A 274 10.54 9.84 29.37
C TYR A 274 9.06 9.48 29.56
N VAL A 275 8.29 10.32 30.26
CA VAL A 275 6.87 10.07 30.54
C VAL A 275 5.99 10.30 29.31
N PHE A 276 6.23 11.36 28.55
CA PHE A 276 5.48 11.66 27.33
C PHE A 276 5.79 10.65 26.22
N PHE A 277 7.08 10.34 25.99
CA PHE A 277 7.48 9.43 24.93
C PHE A 277 7.14 7.96 25.20
N ASN A 278 7.24 7.48 26.45
CA ASN A 278 6.84 6.10 26.76
C ASN A 278 5.31 5.90 26.74
N ARG A 279 4.54 7.00 26.78
CA ARG A 279 3.07 6.98 26.59
C ARG A 279 2.65 7.02 25.13
N ILE A 280 3.47 7.51 24.21
CA ILE A 280 3.11 7.57 22.78
C ILE A 280 3.38 6.26 22.04
N VAL A 281 4.46 5.54 22.41
CA VAL A 281 4.80 4.26 21.78
C VAL A 281 3.61 3.28 21.70
N PRO A 282 2.76 3.07 22.72
CA PRO A 282 1.59 2.18 22.63
C PRO A 282 0.56 2.54 21.56
N PHE A 283 0.59 3.75 20.99
CA PHE A 283 -0.35 4.22 19.98
C PHE A 283 0.07 3.91 18.53
N TRP A 284 1.21 3.23 18.32
CA TRP A 284 1.60 2.78 16.98
C TRP A 284 0.52 1.94 16.24
N PRO A 285 -0.39 1.16 16.88
CA PRO A 285 -1.49 0.50 16.18
C PRO A 285 -2.51 1.49 15.60
N VAL A 286 -2.71 2.64 16.25
CA VAL A 286 -3.56 3.72 15.75
C VAL A 286 -2.96 4.30 14.47
N ALA A 287 -1.63 4.38 14.39
CA ALA A 287 -0.92 4.77 13.18
C ALA A 287 -1.29 3.88 11.99
N LEU A 288 -1.23 2.55 12.18
CA LEU A 288 -1.57 1.58 11.14
C LEU A 288 -3.05 1.62 10.76
N LEU A 289 -3.94 1.83 11.73
CA LEU A 289 -5.37 1.99 11.46
C LEU A 289 -5.66 3.23 10.63
N LEU A 290 -4.99 4.36 10.92
CA LEU A 290 -5.14 5.59 10.15
C LEU A 290 -4.61 5.43 8.72
N ILE A 291 -3.45 4.76 8.54
CA ILE A 291 -2.91 4.44 7.22
C ILE A 291 -3.89 3.56 6.45
N GLY A 292 -4.37 2.47 7.05
CA GLY A 292 -5.32 1.56 6.40
C GLY A 292 -6.64 2.25 6.05
N ALA A 293 -7.19 3.07 6.95
CA ALA A 293 -8.41 3.83 6.71
C ALA A 293 -8.23 4.87 5.59
N GLY A 294 -7.08 5.57 5.56
CA GLY A 294 -6.74 6.52 4.50
C GLY A 294 -6.64 5.84 3.13
N VAL A 295 -6.02 4.67 3.04
CA VAL A 295 -5.96 3.89 1.79
C VAL A 295 -7.35 3.45 1.32
N VAL A 296 -8.18 2.92 2.22
CA VAL A 296 -9.53 2.44 1.86
C VAL A 296 -10.44 3.58 1.42
N ALA A 297 -10.30 4.75 2.03
CA ALA A 297 -11.11 5.93 1.73
C ALA A 297 -10.50 6.84 0.64
N ASP A 298 -9.37 6.46 0.06
CA ASP A 298 -8.55 7.30 -0.84
C ASP A 298 -8.30 8.71 -0.28
N ASN A 299 -7.98 8.79 1.02
CA ASN A 299 -7.87 10.03 1.77
C ASN A 299 -6.43 10.22 2.28
N TRP A 300 -5.72 11.15 1.65
CA TRP A 300 -4.33 11.44 1.94
C TRP A 300 -4.09 11.99 3.36
N LEU A 301 -5.03 12.78 3.92
CA LEU A 301 -4.88 13.35 5.27
C LEU A 301 -4.82 12.28 6.36
N LEU A 302 -5.65 11.24 6.22
CA LEU A 302 -5.66 10.10 7.14
C LEU A 302 -4.38 9.28 7.03
N THR A 303 -3.93 9.04 5.79
CA THR A 303 -2.68 8.31 5.51
C THR A 303 -1.47 9.05 6.09
N ASP A 304 -1.38 10.37 5.89
CA ASP A 304 -0.29 11.21 6.40
C ASP A 304 -0.28 11.29 7.92
N ALA A 305 -1.44 11.46 8.55
CA ALA A 305 -1.54 11.46 10.01
C ALA A 305 -1.05 10.13 10.61
N GLY A 306 -1.40 9.00 9.95
CA GLY A 306 -0.92 7.69 10.34
C GLY A 306 0.58 7.50 10.12
N LEU A 307 1.12 7.93 8.97
CA LEU A 307 2.57 7.88 8.69
C LEU A 307 3.37 8.77 9.65
N ALA A 308 2.89 9.96 9.97
CA ALA A 308 3.53 10.86 10.94
C ALA A 308 3.57 10.25 12.34
N LEU A 309 2.47 9.63 12.79
CA LEU A 309 2.40 8.94 14.08
C LEU A 309 3.34 7.73 14.12
N LEU A 310 3.43 6.99 13.01
CA LEU A 310 4.34 5.85 12.86
C LEU A 310 5.81 6.30 12.86
N ALA A 311 6.14 7.37 12.15
CA ALA A 311 7.47 7.97 12.14
C ALA A 311 7.88 8.44 13.55
N LEU A 312 6.95 9.06 14.28
CA LEU A 312 7.19 9.51 15.66
C LEU A 312 7.38 8.33 16.62
N ALA A 313 6.62 7.25 16.46
CA ALA A 313 6.85 6.01 17.20
C ALA A 313 8.20 5.36 16.84
N ALA A 314 8.59 5.43 15.57
CA ALA A 314 9.83 4.89 15.04
C ALA A 314 11.08 5.64 15.47
N LEU A 315 11.02 6.97 15.64
CA LEU A 315 12.12 7.74 16.23
C LEU A 315 12.48 7.22 17.64
N LEU A 316 11.47 6.74 18.38
CA LEU A 316 11.64 6.19 19.72
C LEU A 316 12.02 4.70 19.70
N ARG A 317 11.51 3.95 18.72
CA ARG A 317 11.78 2.53 18.51
C ARG A 317 11.95 2.24 17.01
N PRO A 318 13.18 2.32 16.47
CA PRO A 318 13.43 2.11 15.04
C PRO A 318 13.00 0.73 14.54
N GLU A 319 12.98 -0.24 15.44
CA GLU A 319 12.43 -1.58 15.23
C GLU A 319 10.95 -1.57 14.78
N LEU A 320 10.16 -0.56 15.19
CA LEU A 320 8.78 -0.38 14.70
C LEU A 320 8.74 0.08 13.24
N TRP A 321 9.68 0.92 12.80
CA TRP A 321 9.78 1.31 11.38
C TRP A 321 10.10 0.11 10.52
N VAL A 322 11.14 -0.65 10.90
CA VAL A 322 11.57 -1.85 10.18
C VAL A 322 10.44 -2.88 10.14
N ALA A 323 9.74 -3.10 11.25
CA ALA A 323 8.59 -4.00 11.29
C ALA A 323 7.44 -3.55 10.37
N ALA A 324 7.13 -2.25 10.35
CA ALA A 324 6.09 -1.71 9.47
C ALA A 324 6.48 -1.80 7.99
N LEU A 325 7.76 -1.58 7.66
CA LEU A 325 8.30 -1.69 6.31
C LEU A 325 8.26 -3.14 5.81
N LEU A 326 8.68 -4.09 6.65
CA LEU A 326 8.59 -5.53 6.34
C LEU A 326 7.14 -6.01 6.21
N PHE A 327 6.26 -5.54 7.09
CA PHE A 327 4.82 -5.82 6.99
C PHE A 327 4.23 -5.25 5.69
N GLY A 328 4.67 -4.06 5.29
CA GLY A 328 4.19 -3.40 4.10
C GLY A 328 4.75 -3.99 2.80
N LEU A 329 5.88 -4.69 2.84
CA LEU A 329 6.61 -5.16 1.66
C LEU A 329 5.75 -5.99 0.66
N PRO A 330 4.84 -6.88 1.07
CA PRO A 330 3.93 -7.57 0.15
C PRO A 330 2.98 -6.64 -0.63
N PHE A 331 2.81 -5.40 -0.17
CA PHE A 331 1.91 -4.39 -0.74
C PHE A 331 2.64 -3.33 -1.56
N TYR A 332 3.91 -3.54 -1.91
CA TYR A 332 4.72 -2.54 -2.61
C TYR A 332 4.17 -2.08 -3.97
N LEU A 333 3.30 -2.89 -4.60
CA LEU A 333 2.62 -2.57 -5.87
C LEU A 333 1.37 -1.70 -5.69
N HIS A 334 0.97 -1.40 -4.45
CA HIS A 334 -0.16 -0.54 -4.14
C HIS A 334 0.37 0.80 -3.58
N PRO A 335 0.33 1.88 -4.37
CA PRO A 335 0.87 3.15 -3.93
C PRO A 335 -0.05 3.80 -2.88
N LEU A 336 0.54 4.50 -1.91
CA LEU A 336 -0.18 5.19 -0.84
C LEU A 336 -0.56 6.61 -1.28
N PRO A 337 -1.81 7.07 -1.04
CA PRO A 337 -2.20 8.45 -1.31
C PRO A 337 -1.60 9.36 -0.22
N ILE A 338 -0.65 10.22 -0.58
CA ILE A 338 0.12 11.05 0.36
C ILE A 338 -0.06 12.54 0.04
N LEU A 339 -0.33 12.89 -1.22
CA LEU A 339 -0.64 14.26 -1.64
C LEU A 339 -1.81 14.24 -2.63
N PRO A 340 -2.52 15.37 -2.83
CA PRO A 340 -3.60 15.47 -3.82
C PRO A 340 -3.10 15.03 -5.20
N GLY A 341 -3.66 13.95 -5.74
CA GLY A 341 -3.29 13.40 -7.04
C GLY A 341 -1.88 12.78 -7.13
N ARG A 342 -1.19 12.55 -6.01
CA ARG A 342 0.10 11.84 -6.01
C ARG A 342 0.08 10.68 -5.04
N ALA A 343 0.51 9.53 -5.55
CA ALA A 343 0.68 8.33 -4.76
C ALA A 343 2.17 7.95 -4.76
N LEU A 344 2.70 7.59 -3.59
CA LEU A 344 4.09 7.15 -3.44
C LEU A 344 4.12 5.64 -3.19
N ASN A 345 5.11 4.97 -3.78
CA ASN A 345 5.29 3.56 -3.53
C ASN A 345 5.78 3.33 -2.10
N LEU A 346 5.36 2.21 -1.52
CA LEU A 346 5.72 1.88 -0.15
C LEU A 346 7.24 1.74 0.05
N ILE A 347 7.98 1.36 -1.01
CA ILE A 347 9.44 1.30 -1.01
C ILE A 347 10.03 2.71 -0.82
N GLU A 348 9.51 3.71 -1.53
CA GLU A 348 10.00 5.08 -1.46
C GLU A 348 9.79 5.65 -0.06
N ILE A 349 8.59 5.43 0.50
CA ILE A 349 8.25 5.85 1.86
C ILE A 349 9.16 5.17 2.88
N GLY A 350 9.38 3.86 2.72
CA GLY A 350 10.25 3.08 3.57
C GLY A 350 11.70 3.58 3.57
N VAL A 351 12.24 3.86 2.38
CA VAL A 351 13.61 4.35 2.19
C VAL A 351 13.76 5.77 2.73
N TRP A 352 12.90 6.70 2.33
CA TRP A 352 12.98 8.10 2.74
C TRP A 352 12.72 8.29 4.24
N GLY A 353 11.69 7.62 4.78
CA GLY A 353 11.41 7.70 6.21
C GLY A 353 12.48 7.00 7.06
N GLY A 354 13.04 5.88 6.58
CA GLY A 354 14.17 5.21 7.24
C GLY A 354 15.42 6.10 7.30
N LEU A 355 15.73 6.80 6.20
CA LEU A 355 16.81 7.76 6.12
C LEU A 355 16.59 8.95 7.07
N ALA A 356 15.37 9.50 7.12
CA ALA A 356 15.03 10.60 8.01
C ALA A 356 15.22 10.23 9.50
N ILE A 357 14.76 9.04 9.90
CA ILE A 357 14.95 8.51 11.26
C ILE A 357 16.43 8.37 11.59
N LEU A 358 17.23 7.86 10.66
CA LEU A 358 18.67 7.68 10.83
C LEU A 358 19.40 9.02 11.00
N VAL A 359 19.08 10.02 10.17
CA VAL A 359 19.66 11.37 10.26
C VAL A 359 19.31 12.04 11.59
N MET A 360 18.03 12.00 11.99
CA MET A 360 17.59 12.61 13.26
C MET A 360 18.29 11.98 14.46
N ARG A 361 18.39 10.65 14.50
CA ARG A 361 19.04 9.94 15.61
C ARG A 361 20.54 10.20 15.68
N ASN A 362 21.22 10.27 14.54
CA ASN A 362 22.64 10.56 14.49
C ASN A 362 22.93 12.03 14.89
N GLY A 363 22.06 12.97 14.52
CA GLY A 363 22.15 14.37 14.94
C GLY A 363 22.03 14.55 16.46
N GLU A 364 21.09 13.84 17.09
CA GLU A 364 20.93 13.86 18.56
C GLU A 364 22.15 13.30 19.30
N CYS A 365 22.74 12.21 18.79
CA CYS A 365 23.93 11.61 19.38
C CYS A 365 25.16 12.54 19.25
N GLY A 366 25.30 13.23 18.12
CA GLY A 366 26.35 14.23 17.89
C GLY A 366 26.27 15.40 18.86
N MET A 367 25.09 15.97 19.08
CA MET A 367 24.90 17.06 20.04
C MET A 367 25.19 16.63 21.49
N GLN A 368 24.74 15.45 21.90
CA GLN A 368 25.01 14.95 23.25
C GLN A 368 26.50 14.71 23.51
N ASN A 369 27.23 14.23 22.51
CA ASN A 369 28.68 14.06 22.60
C ASN A 369 29.41 15.40 22.67
N GLY A 370 28.97 16.41 21.90
CA GLY A 370 29.51 17.77 21.96
C GLY A 370 29.34 18.40 23.35
N GLU A 371 28.14 18.30 23.94
CA GLU A 371 27.90 18.83 25.29
C GLU A 371 28.71 18.10 26.38
N ARG A 372 28.90 16.77 26.25
CA ARG A 372 29.78 16.02 27.18
C ARG A 372 31.22 16.48 27.05
N HIS A 373 31.69 16.72 25.83
CA HIS A 373 33.06 17.16 25.62
C HIS A 373 33.30 18.55 26.23
N LEU A 374 32.38 19.49 26.03
CA LEU A 374 32.44 20.83 26.65
C LEU A 374 32.41 20.77 28.18
N ARG A 375 31.55 19.92 28.76
CA ARG A 375 31.50 19.71 30.23
C ARG A 375 32.81 19.15 30.76
N ASN A 376 33.38 18.15 30.11
CA ASN A 376 34.65 17.56 30.51
C ASN A 376 35.80 18.58 30.43
N THR A 377 35.84 19.40 29.38
CA THR A 377 36.83 20.47 29.23
C THR A 377 36.70 21.53 30.32
N GLN A 378 35.47 21.96 30.64
CA GLN A 378 35.23 22.90 31.74
C GLN A 378 35.61 22.33 33.11
N TYR A 379 35.40 21.03 33.32
CA TYR A 379 35.80 20.35 34.55
C TYR A 379 37.32 20.30 34.68
N ALA A 380 38.03 19.92 33.61
CA ALA A 380 39.49 19.89 33.57
C ALA A 380 40.11 21.27 33.85
N ILE A 381 39.54 22.35 33.30
CA ILE A 381 40.00 23.72 33.55
C ILE A 381 39.81 24.11 35.02
N ARG A 382 38.68 23.80 35.65
CA ARG A 382 38.46 24.11 37.07
C ARG A 382 39.41 23.36 37.99
N THR A 383 39.68 22.09 37.72
CA THR A 383 40.60 21.28 38.53
C THR A 383 42.05 21.74 38.39
N ALA A 384 42.43 22.35 37.26
CA ALA A 384 43.75 22.92 37.06
C ALA A 384 43.95 24.29 37.73
N GLN A 385 42.87 24.95 38.17
CA GLN A 385 42.90 26.27 38.83
C GLN A 385 42.77 26.20 40.35
N SER A 386 42.44 25.04 40.91
CA SER A 386 42.45 24.72 42.35
C SER A 386 43.74 24.04 42.75
#